data_AF-A0A935HI22-F1
#
_entry.id   AF-A0A935HI22-F1
#
_cell.length_a   1.000
_cell.length_b   1.000
_cell.length_c   1.000
_cell.angle_alpha   90.00
_cell.angle_beta   90.00
_cell.angle_gamma   90.00
#
_symmetry.space_group_name_H-M   'P 1'
#
loop_
_entity.id
_entity.type
_entity.pdbx_description
1 polymer ?
#
loop_
_entity_poly.entity_id
_entity_poly.type
_entity_poly.pdbx_seq_one_letter_code
_entity_poly.pdbx_strand_id
1 'polypeptide(L)' 'MDKIYQIQTDSTGLQTLPKTDFIKGVYRMRARWKSNNIEYFDERDIVLH' A
#
# COMPACT_ATOMS: atom_id res chain seq x y z
N MET A 1 -11.97 -13.92 3.81
CA MET A 1 -10.99 -13.26 4.71
C MET A 1 -10.16 -12.35 3.84
N ASP A 2 -10.22 -11.05 4.09
CA ASP A 2 -9.45 -10.07 3.32
C ASP A 2 -7.99 -10.13 3.77
N LYS A 3 -7.08 -10.36 2.82
CA LYS A 3 -5.64 -10.33 3.11
C LYS A 3 -5.18 -8.88 3.19
N ILE A 4 -4.68 -8.48 4.36
CA ILE A 4 -4.07 -7.16 4.56
C ILE A 4 -2.56 -7.32 4.42
N TYR A 5 -1.97 -6.67 3.41
CA TYR A 5 -0.52 -6.61 3.23
C TYR A 5 0.00 -5.30 3.85
N GLN A 6 0.77 -5.42 4.94
CA GLN A 6 1.48 -4.28 5.53
C GLN A 6 2.97 -4.37 5.17
N ILE A 7 3.42 -3.45 4.33
CA ILE A 7 4.78 -3.44 3.78
C ILE A 7 5.34 -2.03 3.99
N GLN A 8 6.59 -1.92 4.44
CA GLN A 8 7.27 -0.64 4.61
C GLN A 8 7.92 -0.20 3.30
N THR A 9 7.90 1.10 3.04
CA THR A 9 8.65 1.72 1.94
C THR A 9 10.15 1.75 2.26
N ASP A 10 10.98 1.75 1.23
CA ASP A 10 12.43 1.96 1.37
C ASP A 10 12.78 3.44 1.65
N SER A 11 14.08 3.74 1.70
CA SER A 11 14.60 5.10 1.94
C SER A 11 14.25 6.12 0.85
N THR A 12 13.79 5.66 -0.31
CA THR A 12 13.33 6.51 -1.42
C THR A 12 11.81 6.72 -1.42
N GLY A 13 11.10 6.08 -0.49
CA GLY A 13 9.64 6.08 -0.46
C GLY A 13 9.02 5.11 -1.47
N LEU A 14 9.81 4.24 -2.09
CA LEU A 14 9.32 3.25 -3.03
C LEU A 14 8.94 1.96 -2.30
N GLN A 15 7.91 1.30 -2.82
CA GLN A 15 7.47 -0.02 -2.38
C GLN A 15 7.28 -0.92 -3.59
N THR A 16 7.99 -2.05 -3.60
CA THR A 16 7.78 -3.10 -4.60
C THR A 16 6.81 -4.13 -4.05
N LEU A 17 5.72 -4.36 -4.77
CA LEU A 17 4.74 -5.40 -4.42
C LEU A 17 5.18 -6.74 -5.02
N PRO A 18 5.26 -7.83 -4.23
CA PRO A 18 5.62 -9.14 -4.75
C PRO A 18 4.50 -9.66 -5.67
N LYS A 19 4.76 -9.69 -6.98
CA LYS A 19 3.76 -10.03 -8.03
C LYS A 19 3.04 -11.36 -7.79
N THR A 20 3.67 -12.33 -7.11
CA THR A 20 3.10 -13.64 -6.80
C THR A 20 1.87 -13.58 -5.90
N ASP A 21 1.75 -12.50 -5.11
CA ASP A 21 0.74 -12.39 -4.06
C ASP A 21 -0.50 -11.59 -4.50
N PHE A 22 -0.45 -11.05 -5.73
CA PHE A 22 -1.48 -10.21 -6.32
C PHE A 22 -2.02 -10.85 -7.60
N ILE A 23 -3.31 -11.13 -7.60
CA ILE A 23 -4.06 -11.58 -8.76
C ILE A 23 -4.72 -10.38 -9.44
N LYS A 24 -5.26 -10.56 -10.64
CA LYS A 24 -6.03 -9.50 -11.31
C LYS A 24 -7.25 -9.15 -10.48
N GLY A 25 -7.51 -7.87 -10.28
CA GLY A 25 -8.62 -7.41 -9.44
C GLY A 25 -8.49 -5.97 -8.95
N VAL A 26 -9.42 -5.60 -8.06
CA VAL A 26 -9.44 -4.28 -7.41
C VAL A 26 -8.84 -4.42 -6.01
N TYR A 27 -7.87 -3.58 -5.70
CA TYR A 27 -7.20 -3.51 -4.40
C TYR A 27 -7.39 -2.13 -3.79
N ARG A 28 -7.51 -2.06 -2.46
CA ARG A 28 -7.44 -0.80 -1.74
C ARG A 28 -6.04 -0.60 -1.18
N MET A 29 -5.38 0.47 -1.61
CA MET A 29 -4.08 0.88 -1.08
C MET A 29 -4.29 1.98 -0.04
N ARG A 30 -3.60 1.86 1.10
CA ARG A 30 -3.58 2.87 2.17
C ARG A 30 -2.13 3.25 2.46
N ALA A 31 -1.72 4.42 1.98
CA ALA A 31 -0.43 4.99 2.35
C ALA A 31 -0.54 5.68 3.71
N ARG A 32 0.42 5.44 4.60
CA ARG A 32 0.53 6.07 5.92
C ARG A 32 1.89 6.73 6.06
N TRP A 33 1.91 8.00 6.45
CA TRP A 33 3.15 8.68 6.86
C TRP A 33 2.91 9.54 8.09
N LYS A 34 3.98 9.82 8.84
CA LYS A 34 3.94 10.62 10.06
C LYS A 34 4.89 11.80 9.92
N SER A 35 4.41 13.00 10.19
CA SER A 35 5.21 14.23 10.21
C SER A 35 4.80 15.08 11.40
N ASN A 36 5.78 15.59 12.16
CA ASN A 36 5.53 16.42 13.35
C ASN A 36 4.48 15.86 14.32
N ASN A 37 4.55 14.55 14.61
CA ASN A 37 3.59 13.81 15.44
C ASN A 37 2.16 13.70 14.91
N ILE A 38 1.89 14.14 13.68
CA ILE A 38 0.61 13.98 13.00
C ILE A 38 0.70 12.82 12.02
N GLU A 39 -0.30 11.94 12.03
CA GLU A 39 -0.43 10.86 11.07
C GLU A 39 -1.33 11.27 9.90
N TYR A 40 -0.88 10.96 8.70
CA TYR A 40 -1.57 11.22 7.45
C TYR A 40 -1.86 9.91 6.76
N PHE A 41 -3.02 9.86 6.08
CA PHE A 41 -3.48 8.71 5.34
C PHE A 41 -3.98 9.13 3.98
N ASP A 42 -3.63 8.34 2.96
CA ASP A 42 -4.16 8.46 1.61
C ASP A 42 -4.63 7.09 1.15
N GLU A 43 -5.91 7.00 0.82
CA GLU A 43 -6.60 5.76 0.47
C GLU A 43 -7.10 5.84 -0.96
N ARG A 44 -6.75 4.84 -1.77
CA ARG A 44 -7.10 4.78 -3.20
C ARG A 44 -7.36 3.36 -3.63
N ASP A 45 -8.34 3.19 -4.51
CA ASP A 45 -8.56 1.91 -5.18
C ASP A 45 -7.63 1.82 -6.41
N ILE A 46 -6.99 0.68 -6.59
CA ILE A 46 -6.05 0.38 -7.67
C ILE A 46 -6.53 -0.86 -8.40
N VAL A 47 -6.62 -0.78 -9.72
CA VAL A 47 -6.98 -1.91 -10.57
C VAL A 47 -5.72 -2.56 -11.12
N LEU A 48 -5.54 -3.85 -10.81
CA LEU A 48 -4.46 -4.66 -11.36
C LEU A 48 -5.00 -5.50 -12.54
N HIS A 49 -4.43 -5.28 -13.72
CA HIS A 49 -4.85 -5.89 -14.99
C HIS A 49 -4.10 -7.17 -15.37
#